data_AF-A0A350ARU6-F1
#
_entry.id   AF-A0A350ARU6-F1
#
_cell.length_a   1.000
_cell.length_b   1.000
_cell.length_c   1.000
_cell.angle_alpha   90.00
_cell.angle_beta   90.00
_cell.angle_gamma   90.00
#
_symmetry.space_group_name_H-M   'P 1'
#
loop_
_entity.id
_entity.type
_entity.pdbx_description
1 polymer ?
#
loop_
_entity_poly.entity_id
_entity_poly.type
_entity_poly.pdbx_seq_one_letter_code
_entity_poly.pdbx_strand_id
1 'polypeptide(L)'
;MKIKFRISFGVLIAAIVIYIFVRAFKPEGLEEVKSLDEAHNTPLKQETNSLEGEKTPELNPYDRPDPDDPRLKRLASGKVLYNPSIKTSRSLSNTLDPKDALETVSALLTHYRFAYKENPVGVENFEFTEQLLGQNPMGIVFIDPESSSLKGNELVDAWGTPYFFHPLSATEMEIYSAGPDKTLWTADDIAHSN
;
A
#
# COMPACT_ATOMS: atom_id res chain seq x y z
N MET A 1 22.90 -45.62 34.87
CA MET A 1 23.02 -44.15 34.96
C MET A 1 21.62 -43.54 34.77
N LYS A 2 20.98 -42.98 35.80
CA LYS A 2 19.61 -42.43 35.72
C LYS A 2 19.71 -40.92 35.47
N ILE A 3 19.37 -40.46 34.26
CA ILE A 3 19.36 -39.03 33.91
C ILE A 3 18.05 -38.43 34.42
N LYS A 4 18.14 -37.50 35.39
CA LYS A 4 16.99 -36.72 35.88
C LYS A 4 16.85 -35.46 35.02
N PHE A 5 15.83 -35.42 34.18
CA PHE A 5 15.49 -34.24 33.38
C PHE A 5 14.83 -33.20 34.31
N ARG A 6 15.50 -32.06 34.56
CA ARG A 6 14.90 -30.92 35.26
C ARG A 6 14.49 -29.89 34.20
N ILE A 7 13.21 -29.89 33.82
CA ILE A 7 12.65 -28.85 32.96
C ILE A 7 12.52 -27.60 33.82
N SER A 8 13.19 -26.51 33.43
CA SER A 8 13.05 -25.21 34.10
C SER A 8 11.64 -24.65 33.84
N PHE A 9 11.07 -23.98 34.84
CA PHE A 9 9.70 -23.46 34.82
C PHE A 9 9.42 -22.55 33.59
N GLY A 10 10.45 -21.87 33.06
CA GLY A 10 10.34 -21.03 31.87
C GLY A 10 10.06 -21.79 30.56
N VAL A 11 10.57 -23.02 30.41
CA VAL A 11 10.30 -23.84 29.21
C VAL A 11 8.86 -24.37 29.23
N LEU A 12 8.34 -24.65 30.42
CA LEU A 12 6.95 -25.07 30.58
C LEU A 12 5.97 -23.94 30.25
N ILE A 13 6.26 -22.71 30.66
CA ILE A 13 5.44 -21.53 30.34
C ILE A 13 5.44 -21.27 28.83
N ALA A 14 6.60 -21.32 28.16
CA ALA A 14 6.69 -21.14 26.72
C ALA A 14 5.86 -22.19 25.96
N ALA A 15 5.90 -23.46 26.38
CA ALA A 15 5.08 -24.52 25.78
C ALA A 15 3.58 -24.32 26.02
N ILE A 16 3.17 -23.82 27.19
CA ILE A 16 1.76 -23.52 27.50
C ILE A 16 1.26 -22.34 26.66
N VAL A 17 2.07 -21.28 26.47
CA VAL A 17 1.71 -20.13 25.64
C VAL A 17 1.58 -20.54 24.17
N ILE A 18 2.52 -21.34 23.65
CA ILE A 18 2.43 -21.90 22.29
C ILE A 18 1.18 -22.77 22.15
N TYR A 19 0.87 -23.62 23.14
CA TYR A 19 -0.31 -24.48 23.11
C TYR A 19 -1.61 -23.66 23.13
N ILE A 20 -1.70 -22.60 23.93
CA ILE A 20 -2.85 -21.69 23.93
C ILE A 20 -2.96 -20.93 22.61
N PHE A 21 -1.83 -20.44 22.07
CA PHE A 21 -1.82 -19.72 20.79
C PHE A 21 -2.29 -20.61 19.63
N VAL A 22 -1.79 -21.84 19.53
CA VAL A 22 -2.23 -22.82 18.51
C VAL A 22 -3.70 -23.21 18.68
N ARG A 23 -4.20 -23.27 19.93
CA ARG A 23 -5.62 -23.59 20.19
C ARG A 23 -6.56 -22.42 19.92
N ALA A 24 -6.11 -21.19 20.16
CA ALA A 24 -6.88 -19.97 19.90
C ALA A 24 -6.93 -19.65 18.40
N PHE A 25 -5.89 -20.02 17.64
CA PHE A 25 -5.82 -19.92 16.18
C PHE A 25 -6.07 -21.27 15.49
N LYS A 26 -7.07 -22.02 15.96
CA LYS A 26 -7.58 -23.16 15.21
C LYS A 26 -8.50 -22.59 14.12
N PRO A 27 -8.17 -22.70 12.81
CA PRO A 27 -9.07 -22.25 11.77
C PRO A 27 -10.32 -23.14 11.81
N GLU A 28 -11.45 -22.56 12.24
CA GLU A 28 -12.76 -23.15 12.01
C GLU A 28 -13.07 -23.05 10.51
N GLY A 29 -13.15 -24.21 9.85
CA GLY A 29 -13.75 -24.34 8.52
C GLY A 29 -12.77 -24.52 7.37
N LEU A 30 -12.14 -25.70 7.28
CA LEU A 30 -11.79 -26.28 5.98
C LEU A 30 -12.84 -27.36 5.70
N GLU A 31 -13.90 -26.99 4.99
CA GLU A 31 -14.86 -27.95 4.44
C GLU A 31 -14.20 -28.74 3.31
N GLU A 32 -14.14 -30.05 3.51
CA GLU A 32 -13.66 -31.07 2.59
C GLU A 32 -14.64 -31.21 1.42
N VAL A 33 -14.23 -30.81 0.21
CA VAL A 33 -15.04 -31.00 -1.02
C VAL A 33 -15.14 -32.49 -1.32
N LYS A 34 -16.26 -33.11 -0.94
CA LYS A 34 -16.62 -34.47 -1.34
C LYS A 34 -17.23 -34.46 -2.74
N SER A 35 -16.57 -35.20 -3.64
CA SER A 35 -17.08 -35.58 -4.95
C SER A 35 -18.35 -36.42 -4.82
N LEU A 36 -19.39 -36.06 -5.56
CA LEU A 36 -20.54 -36.93 -5.84
C LEU A 36 -20.72 -37.03 -7.36
N ASP A 37 -20.13 -38.09 -7.90
CA ASP A 37 -20.59 -38.76 -9.10
C ASP A 37 -21.93 -39.46 -8.84
N GLU A 38 -22.76 -39.54 -9.89
CA GLU A 38 -23.96 -40.40 -10.08
C GLU A 38 -25.24 -40.00 -9.31
N ALA A 39 -26.45 -39.92 -9.88
CA ALA A 39 -26.95 -40.30 -11.21
C ALA A 39 -28.37 -39.75 -11.43
N HIS A 40 -28.70 -39.33 -12.66
CA HIS A 40 -29.91 -39.87 -13.31
C HIS A 40 -29.84 -39.77 -14.84
N ASN A 41 -30.16 -40.90 -15.48
CA ASN A 41 -29.99 -41.22 -16.89
C ASN A 41 -31.23 -40.84 -17.74
N THR A 42 -30.95 -40.18 -18.88
CA THR A 42 -31.54 -40.42 -20.24
C THR A 42 -32.86 -39.72 -20.66
N PRO A 43 -33.07 -39.33 -21.96
CA PRO A 43 -32.18 -39.38 -23.14
C PRO A 43 -31.83 -38.04 -23.80
N LEU A 44 -30.70 -38.05 -24.52
CA LEU A 44 -30.39 -37.09 -25.59
C LEU A 44 -31.54 -36.98 -26.60
N LYS A 45 -31.95 -35.75 -26.90
CA LYS A 45 -32.30 -35.38 -28.27
C LYS A 45 -31.10 -34.67 -28.88
N GLN A 46 -30.52 -35.32 -29.88
CA GLN A 46 -29.55 -34.70 -30.77
C GLN A 46 -30.25 -33.59 -31.53
N GLU A 47 -29.89 -32.34 -31.24
CA GLU A 47 -29.93 -31.29 -32.26
C GLU A 47 -28.50 -31.05 -32.71
N THR A 48 -28.21 -31.63 -33.86
CA THR A 48 -27.10 -31.23 -34.71
C THR A 48 -27.20 -29.74 -34.97
N ASN A 49 -26.13 -28.97 -34.71
CA ASN A 49 -25.55 -28.09 -35.71
C ASN A 49 -24.30 -27.36 -35.19
N SER A 50 -23.23 -27.55 -35.98
CA SER A 50 -22.28 -26.52 -36.40
C SER A 50 -21.26 -25.99 -35.39
N LEU A 51 -20.01 -26.21 -35.75
CA LEU A 51 -18.80 -25.60 -35.22
C LEU A 51 -18.93 -24.08 -35.11
N GLU A 52 -19.01 -23.54 -33.89
CA GLU A 52 -18.75 -22.13 -33.62
C GLU A 52 -17.73 -22.02 -32.47
N GLY A 53 -16.72 -21.17 -32.71
CA GLY A 53 -15.45 -21.15 -32.02
C GLY A 53 -15.54 -20.89 -30.51
N GLU A 54 -14.54 -21.44 -29.82
CA GLU A 54 -14.19 -21.17 -28.44
C GLU A 54 -14.18 -19.65 -28.17
N LYS A 55 -15.25 -19.14 -27.54
CA LYS A 55 -15.33 -17.74 -27.14
C LYS A 55 -14.35 -17.52 -25.98
N THR A 56 -13.17 -17.00 -26.30
CA THR A 56 -12.26 -16.40 -25.32
C THR A 56 -13.06 -15.52 -24.36
N PRO A 57 -12.89 -15.62 -23.03
CA PRO A 57 -13.54 -14.72 -22.10
C PRO A 57 -13.22 -13.29 -22.52
N GLU A 58 -14.27 -12.48 -22.70
CA GLU A 58 -14.15 -11.09 -23.10
C GLU A 58 -13.46 -10.34 -21.96
N LEU A 59 -12.14 -10.18 -22.06
CA LEU A 59 -11.32 -9.39 -21.13
C LEU A 59 -11.97 -8.02 -20.99
N ASN A 60 -12.23 -7.57 -19.76
CA ASN A 60 -12.80 -6.25 -19.55
C ASN A 60 -11.81 -5.22 -20.14
N PRO A 61 -12.25 -4.30 -21.01
CA PRO A 61 -11.37 -3.34 -21.67
C PRO A 61 -10.64 -2.40 -20.69
N TYR A 62 -11.04 -2.37 -19.42
CA TYR A 62 -10.33 -1.68 -18.34
C TYR A 62 -9.27 -2.53 -17.61
N ASP A 63 -9.18 -3.84 -17.88
CA ASP A 63 -8.18 -4.72 -17.25
C ASP A 63 -6.77 -4.53 -17.82
N ARG A 64 -6.67 -3.91 -19.01
CA ARG A 64 -5.40 -3.45 -19.57
C ARG A 64 -5.37 -1.93 -19.49
N PRO A 65 -4.48 -1.34 -18.67
CA PRO A 65 -4.26 0.09 -18.71
C PRO A 65 -3.97 0.50 -20.15
N ASP A 66 -4.65 1.53 -20.64
CA ASP A 66 -4.37 2.10 -21.95
C ASP A 66 -2.86 2.33 -22.07
N PRO A 67 -2.17 1.63 -23.01
CA PRO A 67 -0.72 1.77 -23.14
C PRO A 67 -0.32 3.22 -23.45
N ASP A 68 -1.23 4.02 -24.01
CA ASP A 68 -1.04 5.40 -24.40
C ASP A 68 -1.74 6.40 -23.45
N ASP A 69 -2.08 5.99 -22.20
CA ASP A 69 -2.67 6.92 -21.22
C ASP A 69 -1.75 8.14 -21.00
N PRO A 70 -2.19 9.37 -21.36
CA PRO A 70 -1.34 10.57 -21.26
C PRO A 70 -0.97 10.94 -19.82
N ARG A 71 -1.64 10.36 -18.82
CA ARG A 71 -1.34 10.55 -17.40
C ARG A 71 -0.13 9.73 -16.96
N LEU A 72 0.26 8.71 -17.71
CA LEU A 72 1.32 7.79 -17.35
C LEU A 72 2.51 7.94 -18.30
N LYS A 73 3.72 7.98 -17.74
CA LYS A 73 4.96 7.89 -18.53
C LYS A 73 5.80 6.72 -18.03
N ARG A 74 5.91 5.68 -18.84
CA ARG A 74 6.72 4.49 -18.53
C ARG A 74 8.19 4.78 -18.82
N LEU A 75 9.07 4.52 -17.86
CA LEU A 75 10.51 4.72 -17.99
C LEU A 75 11.20 3.41 -18.37
N ALA A 76 12.38 3.51 -19.01
CA ALA A 76 13.20 2.33 -19.33
C ALA A 76 13.66 1.55 -18.09
N SER A 77 13.66 2.19 -16.91
CA SER A 77 13.94 1.56 -15.62
C SER A 77 12.83 0.64 -15.11
N GLY A 78 11.67 0.60 -15.78
CA GLY A 78 10.48 -0.12 -15.32
C GLY A 78 9.58 0.68 -14.37
N LYS A 79 10.02 1.85 -13.91
CA LYS A 79 9.18 2.78 -13.12
C LYS A 79 8.15 3.50 -14.02
N VAL A 80 7.06 3.95 -13.42
CA VAL A 80 5.98 4.69 -14.11
C VAL A 80 5.78 6.04 -13.45
N LEU A 81 5.98 7.14 -14.17
CA LEU A 81 5.62 8.47 -13.66
C LEU A 81 4.12 8.68 -13.79
N TYR A 82 3.48 9.13 -12.71
CA TYR A 82 2.08 9.58 -12.75
C TYR A 82 2.04 11.11 -12.86
N ASN A 83 1.87 11.61 -14.09
CA ASN A 83 2.03 13.03 -14.45
C ASN A 83 1.19 14.00 -13.59
N PRO A 84 -0.08 13.70 -13.23
CA PRO A 84 -0.85 14.54 -12.31
C PRO A 84 -0.17 14.72 -10.94
N SER A 85 0.34 13.64 -10.35
CA SER A 85 1.05 13.70 -9.07
C SER A 85 2.42 14.37 -9.19
N ILE A 86 3.15 14.15 -10.29
CA ILE A 86 4.40 14.86 -10.56
C ILE A 86 4.16 16.38 -10.60
N LYS A 87 3.08 16.84 -11.24
CA LYS A 87 2.69 18.25 -11.24
C LYS A 87 2.41 18.75 -9.81
N THR A 88 1.64 17.99 -9.01
CA THR A 88 1.39 18.31 -7.59
C THR A 88 2.69 18.38 -6.78
N SER A 89 3.62 17.46 -6.99
CA SER A 89 4.89 17.44 -6.25
C SER A 89 5.79 18.64 -6.59
N ARG A 90 5.76 19.11 -7.83
CA ARG A 90 6.52 20.31 -8.27
C ARG A 90 5.92 21.61 -7.75
N SER A 91 4.61 21.66 -7.48
CA SER A 91 4.03 22.86 -6.86
C SER A 91 4.47 23.01 -5.41
N LEU A 92 4.69 21.91 -4.68
CA LEU A 92 5.16 21.93 -3.29
C LEU A 92 6.43 22.77 -3.12
N SER A 93 7.38 22.66 -4.05
CA SER A 93 8.63 23.42 -4.04
C SER A 93 8.46 24.94 -4.13
N ASN A 94 7.30 25.41 -4.58
CA ASN A 94 6.98 26.83 -4.73
C ASN A 94 5.91 27.31 -3.73
N THR A 95 5.39 26.43 -2.89
CA THR A 95 4.35 26.75 -1.92
C THR A 95 4.99 27.39 -0.68
N LEU A 96 4.75 28.69 -0.48
CA LEU A 96 5.36 29.46 0.61
C LEU A 96 4.57 29.34 1.92
N ASP A 97 3.24 29.18 1.85
CA ASP A 97 2.43 29.01 3.05
C ASP A 97 2.52 27.55 3.54
N PRO A 98 2.92 27.32 4.81
CA PRO A 98 3.09 25.96 5.33
C PRO A 98 1.82 25.12 5.36
N LYS A 99 0.64 25.74 5.50
CA LYS A 99 -0.63 25.00 5.49
C LYS A 99 -0.97 24.59 4.07
N ASP A 100 -0.80 25.47 3.09
CA ASP A 100 -0.95 25.12 1.67
C ASP A 100 0.05 24.04 1.25
N ALA A 101 1.25 24.03 1.84
CA ALA A 101 2.24 22.98 1.61
C ALA A 101 1.73 21.63 2.15
N LEU A 102 1.18 21.58 3.36
CA LEU A 102 0.55 20.38 3.92
C LEU A 102 -0.65 19.90 3.10
N GLU A 103 -1.50 20.80 2.59
CA GLU A 103 -2.57 20.46 1.65
C GLU A 103 -2.01 19.83 0.36
N THR A 104 -0.86 20.33 -0.12
CA THR A 104 -0.17 19.75 -1.28
C THR A 104 0.37 18.36 -0.97
N VAL A 105 0.93 18.12 0.22
CA VAL A 105 1.35 16.78 0.66
C VAL A 105 0.13 15.84 0.77
N SER A 106 -0.97 16.32 1.34
CA SER A 106 -2.24 15.58 1.41
C SER A 106 -2.79 15.22 0.02
N ALA A 107 -2.64 16.10 -0.97
CA ALA A 107 -2.98 15.82 -2.35
C ALA A 107 -2.10 14.72 -2.97
N LEU A 108 -0.80 14.65 -2.62
CA LEU A 108 0.07 13.52 -3.03
C LEU A 108 -0.42 12.18 -2.48
N LEU A 109 -0.84 12.15 -1.21
CA LEU A 109 -1.44 10.95 -0.62
C LEU A 109 -2.76 10.57 -1.29
N THR A 110 -3.55 11.56 -1.70
CA THR A 110 -4.77 11.32 -2.48
C THR A 110 -4.46 10.66 -3.83
N HIS A 111 -3.41 11.08 -4.52
CA HIS A 111 -2.96 10.42 -5.75
C HIS A 111 -2.50 8.98 -5.49
N TYR A 112 -1.80 8.73 -4.39
CA TYR A 112 -1.41 7.38 -3.99
C TYR A 112 -2.64 6.50 -3.74
N ARG A 113 -3.61 6.99 -2.96
CA ARG A 113 -4.89 6.30 -2.70
C ARG A 113 -5.71 6.08 -3.96
N PHE A 114 -5.63 6.96 -4.95
CA PHE A 114 -6.30 6.72 -6.23
C PHE A 114 -5.81 5.42 -6.88
N ALA A 115 -4.51 5.14 -6.81
CA ALA A 115 -3.88 3.93 -7.33
C ALA A 115 -4.05 2.70 -6.41
N TYR A 116 -3.88 2.87 -5.10
CA TYR A 116 -3.77 1.76 -4.14
C TYR A 116 -4.98 1.54 -3.24
N LYS A 117 -5.91 2.50 -3.18
CA LYS A 117 -7.09 2.51 -2.27
C LYS A 117 -6.75 2.60 -0.78
N GLU A 118 -5.48 2.80 -0.44
CA GLU A 118 -4.95 2.96 0.91
C GLU A 118 -3.78 3.96 0.90
N ASN A 119 -3.36 4.43 2.08
CA ASN A 119 -2.19 5.27 2.27
C ASN A 119 -0.89 4.47 2.08
N PRO A 120 0.24 5.14 1.79
CA PRO A 120 1.53 4.48 1.87
C PRO A 120 1.77 3.96 3.29
N VAL A 121 2.40 2.78 3.38
CA VAL A 121 2.73 2.13 4.64
C VAL A 121 4.24 2.15 4.86
N GLY A 122 4.64 2.37 6.10
CA GLY A 122 6.04 2.38 6.54
C GLY A 122 6.15 2.17 8.06
N VAL A 123 7.26 1.57 8.49
CA VAL A 123 7.65 1.47 9.90
C VAL A 123 8.38 2.74 10.32
N GLU A 124 9.29 3.21 9.48
CA GLU A 124 10.05 4.44 9.68
C GLU A 124 9.50 5.57 8.80
N ASN A 125 9.68 6.82 9.24
CA ASN A 125 9.08 7.99 8.60
C ASN A 125 9.50 8.18 7.12
N PHE A 126 10.75 7.86 6.79
CA PHE A 126 11.26 7.97 5.42
C PHE A 126 10.60 6.97 4.45
N GLU A 127 10.12 5.82 4.94
CA GLU A 127 9.52 4.78 4.10
C GLU A 127 8.23 5.26 3.42
N PHE A 128 7.46 6.13 4.08
CA PHE A 128 6.28 6.77 3.47
C PHE A 128 6.67 7.59 2.22
N THR A 129 7.80 8.29 2.29
CA THR A 129 8.31 9.03 1.14
C THR A 129 8.89 8.08 0.08
N GLU A 130 9.57 7.01 0.46
CA GLU A 130 10.07 6.00 -0.49
C GLU A 130 8.95 5.35 -1.30
N GLN A 131 7.81 5.06 -0.67
CA GLN A 131 6.61 4.59 -1.36
C GLN A 131 6.17 5.60 -2.42
N LEU A 132 6.17 6.90 -2.12
CA LEU A 132 5.84 7.96 -3.07
C LEU A 132 6.91 8.14 -4.17
N LEU A 133 8.17 7.82 -3.89
CA LEU A 133 9.28 7.79 -4.85
C LEU A 133 9.30 6.52 -5.72
N GLY A 134 8.30 5.65 -5.57
CA GLY A 134 8.13 4.48 -6.41
C GLY A 134 8.58 3.17 -5.80
N GLN A 135 8.95 3.10 -4.52
CA GLN A 135 9.18 1.82 -3.82
C GLN A 135 7.87 1.12 -3.41
N ASN A 136 6.85 1.29 -4.24
CA ASN A 136 5.55 0.64 -4.13
C ASN A 136 5.45 -0.53 -5.14
N PRO A 137 4.49 -1.48 -4.94
CA PRO A 137 4.40 -2.70 -5.75
C PRO A 137 4.28 -2.46 -7.26
N MET A 138 3.66 -1.36 -7.70
CA MET A 138 3.51 -1.03 -9.13
C MET A 138 4.63 -0.13 -9.68
N GLY A 139 5.62 0.26 -8.87
CA GLY A 139 6.71 1.13 -9.29
C GLY A 139 6.28 2.52 -9.76
N ILE A 140 5.15 3.03 -9.26
CA ILE A 140 4.59 4.33 -9.65
C ILE A 140 5.30 5.44 -8.88
N VAL A 141 5.86 6.41 -9.57
CA VAL A 141 6.51 7.59 -8.99
C VAL A 141 5.49 8.71 -8.89
N PHE A 142 5.20 9.13 -7.65
CA PHE A 142 4.23 10.18 -7.31
C PHE A 142 4.92 11.52 -7.03
N ILE A 143 6.16 11.50 -6.56
CA ILE A 143 6.98 12.69 -6.30
C ILE A 143 8.10 12.76 -7.34
N ASP A 144 8.35 13.93 -7.91
CA ASP A 144 9.53 14.16 -8.74
C ASP A 144 10.82 13.95 -7.90
N PRO A 145 11.69 12.97 -8.23
CA PRO A 145 12.92 12.72 -7.47
C PRO A 145 13.88 13.91 -7.45
N GLU A 146 13.75 14.84 -8.40
CA GLU A 146 14.54 16.07 -8.48
C GLU A 146 13.86 17.26 -7.77
N SER A 147 12.80 17.02 -7.00
CA SER A 147 12.10 18.06 -6.24
C SER A 147 13.02 18.65 -5.16
N SER A 148 13.02 19.98 -5.04
CA SER A 148 13.75 20.67 -3.97
C SER A 148 13.11 20.47 -2.59
N SER A 149 11.91 19.88 -2.53
CA SER A 149 11.24 19.48 -1.30
C SER A 149 11.72 18.12 -0.79
N LEU A 150 12.71 17.50 -1.43
CA LEU A 150 13.34 16.27 -0.98
C LEU A 150 14.71 16.55 -0.36
N LYS A 151 15.02 15.84 0.72
CA LYS A 151 16.36 15.74 1.29
C LYS A 151 16.72 14.27 1.42
N GLY A 152 17.48 13.75 0.46
CA GLY A 152 17.67 12.31 0.33
C GLY A 152 16.35 11.64 -0.07
N ASN A 153 15.87 10.70 0.75
CA ASN A 153 14.61 9.99 0.55
C ASN A 153 13.48 10.54 1.44
N GLU A 154 13.66 11.69 2.10
CA GLU A 154 12.64 12.30 2.96
C GLU A 154 12.02 13.53 2.31
N LEU A 155 10.70 13.66 2.42
CA LEU A 155 9.97 14.88 2.07
C LEU A 155 10.10 15.89 3.21
N VAL A 156 10.65 17.06 2.93
CA VAL A 156 10.93 18.10 3.93
C VAL A 156 9.99 19.29 3.81
N ASP A 157 9.71 19.90 4.95
CA ASP A 157 8.99 21.17 5.05
C ASP A 157 9.84 22.37 4.60
N ALA A 158 9.24 23.57 4.66
CA ALA A 158 9.89 24.82 4.26
C ALA A 158 11.16 25.15 5.07
N TRP A 159 11.36 24.53 6.23
CA TRP A 159 12.52 24.73 7.11
C TRP A 159 13.55 23.61 7.00
N GLY A 160 13.31 22.62 6.14
CA GLY A 160 14.20 21.51 5.85
C GLY A 160 14.11 20.36 6.85
N THR A 161 13.03 20.31 7.64
CA THR A 161 12.73 19.21 8.56
C THR A 161 11.81 18.22 7.84
N PRO A 162 12.06 16.90 7.92
CA PRO A 162 11.14 15.91 7.37
C PRO A 162 9.72 16.08 7.92
N TYR A 163 8.72 16.04 7.03
CA TYR A 163 7.34 15.90 7.48
C TYR A 163 7.20 14.61 8.28
N PHE A 164 6.44 14.65 9.38
CA PHE A 164 6.11 13.45 10.14
C PHE A 164 4.76 12.88 9.69
N PHE A 165 4.76 11.61 9.31
CA PHE A 165 3.57 10.87 8.90
C PHE A 165 3.06 10.03 10.06
N HIS A 166 1.86 10.35 10.55
CA HIS A 166 1.19 9.59 11.61
C HIS A 166 -0.03 8.84 11.06
N PRO A 167 0.12 7.56 10.68
CA PRO A 167 -1.00 6.78 10.18
C PRO A 167 -1.99 6.48 11.31
N LEU A 168 -3.26 6.86 11.13
CA LEU A 168 -4.35 6.54 12.04
C LEU A 168 -5.10 5.28 11.60
N SER A 169 -5.23 5.09 10.29
CA SER A 169 -5.83 3.91 9.67
C SER A 169 -5.25 3.66 8.27
N ALA A 170 -5.79 2.68 7.54
CA ALA A 170 -5.39 2.42 6.16
C ALA A 170 -5.67 3.61 5.22
N THR A 171 -6.59 4.52 5.57
CA THR A 171 -6.99 5.65 4.71
C THR A 171 -6.82 7.01 5.36
N GLU A 172 -6.71 7.08 6.68
CA GLU A 172 -6.54 8.33 7.45
C GLU A 172 -5.09 8.49 7.91
N MET A 173 -4.54 9.69 7.72
CA MET A 173 -3.18 10.03 8.12
C MET A 173 -3.11 11.49 8.56
N GLU A 174 -2.47 11.72 9.70
CA GLU A 174 -2.06 13.06 10.12
C GLU A 174 -0.63 13.33 9.62
N ILE A 175 -0.41 14.57 9.20
CA ILE A 175 0.86 15.05 8.66
C ILE A 175 1.27 16.25 9.49
N TYR A 176 2.50 16.25 9.99
CA TYR A 176 3.05 17.34 10.79
C TYR A 176 4.28 17.95 10.12
N SER A 177 4.34 19.27 10.09
CA SER A 177 5.59 20.03 9.93
C SER A 177 6.06 20.48 11.30
N ALA A 178 7.37 20.38 11.53
CA ALA A 178 8.01 20.80 12.78
C ALA A 178 8.21 22.33 12.88
N GLY A 179 7.73 23.09 11.91
CA GLY A 179 7.79 24.54 11.94
C GLY A 179 9.22 25.14 11.88
N PRO A 180 9.31 26.46 12.03
CA PRO A 180 10.57 27.19 12.18
C PRO A 180 11.54 26.66 13.24
N ASP A 181 11.05 26.12 14.35
CA ASP A 181 11.90 25.63 15.46
C ASP A 181 12.53 24.25 15.19
N LYS A 182 12.04 23.55 14.16
CA LYS A 182 12.52 22.25 13.66
C LYS A 182 12.43 21.12 14.69
N THR A 183 11.59 21.27 15.69
CA THR A 183 11.40 20.32 16.77
C THR A 183 9.94 19.91 16.81
N LEU A 184 9.68 18.62 16.55
CA LEU A 184 8.33 18.09 16.69
C LEU A 184 7.86 18.12 18.16
N TRP A 185 6.55 18.24 18.32
CA TRP A 185 5.80 18.27 19.57
C TRP A 185 5.96 19.57 20.36
N THR A 186 6.00 20.69 19.63
CA THR A 186 5.99 22.04 20.18
C THR A 186 4.73 22.79 19.78
N ALA A 187 4.58 24.03 20.24
CA ALA A 187 3.46 24.89 19.85
C ALA A 187 3.61 25.44 18.42
N ASP A 188 4.77 25.25 17.78
CA ASP A 188 5.11 25.74 16.45
C ASP A 188 4.70 24.74 15.35
N ASP A 189 4.39 23.49 15.73
CA ASP A 189 3.98 22.45 14.81
C ASP A 189 2.72 22.84 14.03
N ILE A 190 2.71 22.45 12.76
CA ILE A 190 1.57 22.65 11.87
C ILE A 190 1.09 21.28 11.44
N ALA A 191 -0.17 20.97 11.74
CA ALA A 191 -0.79 19.68 11.45
C ALA A 191 -1.88 19.80 10.38
N HIS A 192 -2.00 18.75 9.57
CA HIS A 192 -3.12 18.53 8.66
C HIS A 192 -3.56 17.07 8.76
N SER A 193 -4.87 16.83 8.81
CA SER A 193 -5.48 15.51 8.82
C SER A 193 -6.31 15.35 7.56
N ASN A 194 -6.24 14.17 6.92
CA ASN A 194 -7.04 13.87 5.74
C ASN A 194 -7.87 12.59 5.87
#